data_AF-A0A533VR91-F1
#
_entry.id   AF-A0A533VR91-F1
#
_cell.length_a   1.000
_cell.length_b   1.000
_cell.length_c   1.000
_cell.angle_alpha   90.00
_cell.angle_beta   90.00
_cell.angle_gamma   90.00
#
_symmetry.space_group_name_H-M   'P 1'
#
loop_
_entity.id
_entity.type
_entity.pdbx_description
1 polymer ?
#
loop_
_entity_poly.entity_id
_entity_poly.type
_entity_poly.pdbx_seq_one_letter_code
_entity_poly.pdbx_strand_id
1 'polypeptide(L)' 'MQTEAVQTQTIQRSSPPNHIFVGKKPVMSYAMSALIQLTQAGEIVVKARGMAISRAVDVAEIVTKRLG' A
#
# COMPACT_ATOMS: atom_id res chain seq x y z
N MET A 1 39.94 -14.42 0.42
CA MET A 1 38.83 -13.73 1.11
C MET A 1 38.20 -12.79 0.09
N GLN A 2 37.10 -13.18 -0.55
CA GLN A 2 36.38 -12.33 -1.49
C GLN A 2 35.03 -12.01 -0.86
N THR A 3 34.79 -10.73 -0.60
CA THR A 3 33.53 -10.18 -0.10
C THR A 3 32.57 -10.01 -1.26
N GLU A 4 31.47 -10.75 -1.25
CA GLU A 4 30.39 -10.60 -2.23
C GLU A 4 29.52 -9.39 -1.88
N ALA A 5 29.43 -8.44 -2.80
CA ALA A 5 28.55 -7.29 -2.72
C ALA A 5 27.09 -7.73 -2.94
N VAL A 6 26.23 -7.48 -1.95
CA VAL A 6 24.79 -7.76 -2.01
C VAL A 6 24.12 -6.79 -2.98
N GLN A 7 23.89 -7.24 -4.21
CA GLN A 7 23.12 -6.51 -5.21
C GLN A 7 21.63 -6.52 -4.84
N THR A 8 21.13 -5.43 -4.27
CA THR A 8 19.70 -5.25 -4.04
C THR A 8 19.03 -4.96 -5.38
N GLN A 9 18.46 -6.01 -6.00
CA GLN A 9 17.67 -5.88 -7.22
C GLN A 9 16.46 -4.99 -6.96
N THR A 10 16.46 -3.79 -7.55
CA THR A 10 15.31 -2.88 -7.56
C THR A 10 14.24 -3.47 -8.48
N ILE A 11 13.28 -4.20 -7.89
CA ILE A 11 12.08 -4.66 -8.58
C ILE A 11 11.36 -3.43 -9.14
N GLN A 12 11.47 -3.20 -10.45
CA GLN A 12 10.71 -2.18 -11.16
C GLN A 12 9.23 -2.57 -11.07
N ARG A 13 8.49 -1.93 -10.16
CA ARG A 13 7.05 -2.14 -10.03
C ARG A 13 6.39 -1.46 -11.22
N SER A 14 5.85 -2.25 -12.14
CA SER A 14 5.02 -1.79 -13.26
C SER A 14 3.65 -1.22 -12.84
N SER A 15 3.36 -1.17 -11.53
CA SER A 15 2.14 -0.54 -11.02
C SER A 15 2.36 0.95 -10.81
N PRO A 16 1.36 1.79 -11.14
CA PRO A 16 1.39 3.20 -10.83
C PRO A 16 1.75 3.44 -9.37
N PRO A 17 2.58 4.45 -9.07
CA PRO A 17 3.13 4.64 -7.73
C PRO A 17 2.03 4.87 -6.67
N ASN A 18 0.85 5.33 -7.07
CA ASN A 18 -0.29 5.61 -6.19
C ASN A 18 -1.24 4.42 -5.95
N HIS A 19 -0.90 3.20 -6.39
CA HIS A 19 -1.75 2.02 -6.21
C HIS A 19 -1.40 1.22 -4.95
N ILE A 20 -2.42 0.90 -4.15
CA ILE A 20 -2.31 0.09 -2.94
C ILE A 20 -3.10 -1.21 -3.12
N PHE A 21 -2.39 -2.34 -3.09
CA PHE A 21 -3.00 -3.66 -3.22
C PHE A 21 -3.29 -4.28 -1.85
N VAL A 22 -4.57 -4.47 -1.54
CA VAL A 22 -5.03 -5.03 -0.26
C VAL A 22 -5.15 -6.54 -0.35
N GLY A 23 -4.47 -7.21 0.57
CA GLY A 23 -4.39 -8.66 0.69
C GLY A 23 -4.62 -9.08 2.14
N LYS A 24 -3.78 -9.97 2.67
CA LYS A 24 -3.97 -10.60 3.98
C LYS A 24 -3.39 -9.82 5.17
N LYS A 25 -2.67 -8.71 4.96
CA LYS A 25 -2.10 -7.93 6.07
C LYS A 25 -3.22 -7.28 6.90
N PRO A 26 -2.97 -6.93 8.18
CA PRO A 26 -3.94 -6.22 9.00
C PRO A 26 -4.37 -4.89 8.37
N VAL A 27 -5.64 -4.51 8.59
CA VAL A 27 -6.27 -3.29 8.04
C VAL A 27 -5.40 -2.05 8.28
N MET A 28 -4.92 -1.86 9.51
CA MET A 28 -4.15 -0.66 9.88
C MET A 28 -2.80 -0.55 9.16
N SER A 29 -2.18 -1.67 8.78
CA SER A 29 -0.94 -1.62 7.99
C SER A 29 -1.20 -0.99 6.62
N TYR A 30 -2.35 -1.28 6.00
CA TYR A 30 -2.74 -0.66 4.74
C TYR A 30 -3.17 0.78 4.94
N ALA A 31 -3.95 1.08 5.99
CA ALA A 31 -4.41 2.44 6.28
C ALA A 31 -3.25 3.42 6.50
N MET A 32 -2.21 3.00 7.25
CA MET A 32 -1.03 3.85 7.47
C MET A 32 -0.24 4.10 6.19
N SER A 33 0.00 3.07 5.37
CA SER A 33 0.66 3.24 4.07
C SER A 33 -0.17 4.12 3.12
N ALA A 34 -1.51 3.98 3.16
CA ALA A 34 -2.43 4.79 2.38
C ALA A 34 -2.38 6.26 2.77
N LEU A 35 -2.38 6.58 4.07
CA LEU A 35 -2.27 7.96 4.54
C LEU A 35 -0.94 8.60 4.10
N ILE A 36 0.19 7.93 4.34
CA ILE A 36 1.52 8.42 3.96
C ILE A 36 1.62 8.66 2.45
N GLN A 37 0.98 7.82 1.65
CA GLN A 37 1.00 7.96 0.21
C GLN A 37 0.05 9.05 -0.29
N LEU A 38 -1.12 9.20 0.35
CA LEU A 38 -2.08 10.25 0.05
C LEU A 38 -1.47 11.63 0.32
N THR A 39 -0.72 11.80 1.41
CA THR A 39 -0.06 13.09 1.70
C THR A 39 1.04 13.43 0.68
N GLN A 40 1.67 12.44 0.06
CA GLN A 40 2.73 12.65 -0.93
C GLN A 40 2.20 12.82 -2.37
N ALA A 41 1.16 12.07 -2.73
CA ALA A 41 0.65 11.99 -4.10
C ALA A 41 -0.66 12.76 -4.33
N GLY A 42 -1.37 13.17 -3.28
CA GLY A 42 -2.67 13.84 -3.35
C GLY A 42 -3.84 12.93 -3.73
N GLU A 43 -3.57 11.80 -4.38
CA GLU A 43 -4.55 10.77 -4.75
C GLU A 43 -3.94 9.38 -4.60
N ILE A 44 -4.77 8.43 -4.16
CA ILE A 44 -4.42 7.01 -4.07
C ILE A 44 -5.52 6.13 -4.64
N VAL A 45 -5.13 4.95 -5.14
CA VAL A 45 -6.06 3.96 -5.68
C VAL A 45 -5.92 2.67 -4.89
N VAL A 46 -6.95 2.32 -4.12
CA VAL A 46 -7.00 1.07 -3.35
C VAL A 46 -7.62 -0.03 -4.22
N LYS A 47 -6.87 -1.13 -4.43
CA LYS A 47 -7.31 -2.28 -5.22
C LYS A 47 -7.36 -3.55 -4.36
N ALA A 48 -8.46 -4.27 -4.49
CA ALA A 48 -8.68 -5.55 -3.83
C ALA A 48 -9.57 -6.47 -4.68
N ARG A 49 -9.59 -7.76 -4.35
CA ARG A 49 -10.47 -8.74 -4.98
C ARG A 49 -10.95 -9.81 -4.00
N GLY A 50 -12.10 -10.41 -4.28
CA GLY A 50 -12.68 -11.49 -3.47
C GLY A 50 -12.84 -11.08 -2.01
N MET A 51 -12.45 -11.95 -1.09
CA MET A 51 -12.60 -11.74 0.36
C MET A 51 -11.84 -10.52 0.92
N ALA A 52 -10.88 -9.96 0.18
CA ALA A 52 -10.14 -8.78 0.62
C ALA A 52 -10.89 -7.46 0.36
N ILE A 53 -12.04 -7.48 -0.36
CA ILE A 53 -12.80 -6.26 -0.68
C ILE A 53 -13.27 -5.55 0.59
N SER A 54 -13.87 -6.27 1.55
CA SER A 54 -14.32 -5.67 2.82
C SER A 54 -13.18 -4.94 3.54
N ARG A 55 -11.99 -5.57 3.59
CA ARG A 55 -10.79 -4.96 4.18
C ARG A 55 -10.39 -3.67 3.46
N ALA A 56 -10.50 -3.62 2.13
CA ALA A 56 -10.18 -2.42 1.37
C ALA A 56 -11.18 -1.30 1.60
N VAL A 57 -12.47 -1.63 1.79
CA VAL A 57 -13.49 -0.67 2.21
C VAL A 57 -13.16 -0.12 3.59
N ASP A 58 -12.80 -0.98 4.56
CA ASP A 58 -12.39 -0.55 5.90
C ASP A 58 -11.20 0.42 5.84
N VAL A 59 -10.20 0.13 5.00
CA VAL A 59 -9.03 0.99 4.78
C VAL A 59 -9.45 2.36 4.24
N ALA A 60 -10.31 2.40 3.21
CA ALA A 60 -10.79 3.65 2.65
C ALA A 60 -11.57 4.47 3.69
N GLU A 61 -12.45 3.82 4.47
CA GLU A 61 -13.23 4.48 5.51
C GLU A 61 -12.35 5.05 6.63
N ILE A 62 -11.31 4.33 7.05
CA ILE A 62 -10.35 4.81 8.06
C ILE A 62 -9.61 6.04 7.56
N VAL A 63 -9.11 6.01 6.31
CA VAL A 63 -8.36 7.12 5.73
C VAL A 63 -9.24 8.36 5.56
N THR A 64 -10.51 8.19 5.15
CA THR A 64 -11.43 9.32 4.92
C THR A 64 -12.07 9.88 6.20
N LYS A 65 -12.37 9.05 7.21
CA LYS A 65 -13.18 9.47 8.38
C LYS A 65 -12.42 9.56 9.71
N ARG A 66 -11.27 8.90 9.85
CA ARG A 66 -10.55 8.80 11.14
C ARG A 66 -9.20 9.50 11.16
N LEU A 67 -8.63 9.77 9.99
CA LEU A 67 -7.26 10.29 9.84
C LEU A 67 -7.19 11.61 9.06
N GLY A 68 -8.33 12.10 8.54
CA GLY A 68 -8.48 13.36 7.82
C GLY A 68 -9.38 14.32 8.55
#